data_AF-A0A5C8PF86-F1
#
_entry.id   AF-A0A5C8PF86-F1
#
_cell.length_a   1.000
_cell.length_b   1.000
_cell.length_c   1.000
_cell.angle_alpha   90.00
_cell.angle_beta   90.00
_cell.angle_gamma   90.00
#
_symmetry.space_group_name_H-M   'P 1'
#
loop_
_entity.id
_entity.type
_entity.pdbx_description
1 polymer ?
#
loop_
_entity_poly.entity_id
_entity_poly.type
_entity_poly.pdbx_seq_one_letter_code
_entity_poly.pdbx_strand_id
1 'polypeptide(L)'
;MMDLRFYNLAISPLGLVGPAQAQYVRQVQEHLGWIHRTISGRLLLDCIRRAAVAVEIRPFRSRARSHATGGGELKPGAGAPTGFVSFSPAAASKQAALRLLPENDRNGRLPDEILFHELVHVMRNVTGTWDPAPPLSAAMRHYGNNEEFIAVLCTNIYIADGSNQLKSGLRAGHLGYAAMDPGDAMRFGLFASSRSAFALVGKFCADNPVFTKALGEQLADIAYNPVAEYYAHREVCAALSVLGAIRDGLPEMRQAAASARTAAREPCGSPVP
;
A
#
# COMPACT_ATOMS: atom_id res chain seq x y z
N MET A 1 -15.84 -6.12 -20.70
CA MET A 1 -15.10 -7.04 -19.82
C MET A 1 -13.62 -6.86 -20.11
N MET A 2 -12.76 -6.79 -19.08
CA MET A 2 -11.31 -6.63 -19.28
C MET A 2 -10.72 -7.93 -19.89
N ASP A 3 -9.92 -7.82 -20.96
CA ASP A 3 -9.18 -8.98 -21.49
C ASP A 3 -7.94 -9.22 -20.63
N LEU A 4 -7.98 -10.24 -19.78
CA LEU A 4 -6.88 -10.56 -18.87
C LEU A 4 -5.58 -10.91 -19.61
N ARG A 5 -5.70 -11.53 -20.80
CA ARG A 5 -4.52 -11.92 -21.60
C ARG A 5 -3.77 -10.71 -22.13
N PHE A 6 -4.49 -9.64 -22.46
CA PHE A 6 -3.87 -8.38 -22.86
C PHE A 6 -2.94 -7.83 -21.78
N TYR A 7 -3.23 -8.09 -20.49
CA TYR A 7 -2.45 -7.60 -19.35
C TYR A 7 -1.52 -8.65 -18.72
N ASN A 8 -1.29 -9.78 -19.40
CA ASN A 8 -0.51 -10.93 -18.88
C ASN A 8 -1.05 -11.48 -17.55
N LEU A 9 -2.35 -11.30 -17.27
CA LEU A 9 -3.00 -11.81 -16.07
C LEU A 9 -3.69 -13.14 -16.36
N ALA A 10 -3.58 -14.08 -15.42
CA ALA A 10 -4.35 -15.32 -15.41
C ALA A 10 -5.02 -15.52 -14.05
N ILE A 11 -6.28 -15.96 -14.03
CA ILE A 11 -6.97 -16.35 -12.80
C ILE A 11 -6.91 -17.86 -12.69
N SER A 12 -6.33 -18.35 -11.61
CA SER A 12 -6.03 -19.75 -11.38
C SER A 12 -6.73 -20.22 -10.10
N PRO A 13 -7.94 -20.80 -10.21
CA PRO A 13 -8.80 -21.15 -9.07
C PRO A 13 -8.32 -22.42 -8.35
N LEU A 14 -7.01 -22.55 -8.10
CA LEU A 14 -6.37 -23.76 -7.58
C LEU A 14 -7.06 -24.26 -6.31
N GLY A 15 -7.48 -25.53 -6.33
CA GLY A 15 -8.14 -26.20 -5.19
C GLY A 15 -9.62 -25.87 -5.02
N LEU A 16 -10.22 -25.09 -5.92
CA LEU A 16 -11.67 -24.91 -6.01
C LEU A 16 -12.22 -25.75 -7.18
N VAL A 17 -13.46 -26.22 -7.04
CA VAL A 17 -14.17 -26.99 -8.09
C VAL A 17 -15.61 -26.52 -8.22
N GLY A 18 -16.22 -26.79 -9.38
CA GLY A 18 -17.65 -26.59 -9.60
C GLY A 18 -18.12 -25.15 -9.34
N PRO A 19 -19.22 -24.93 -8.60
CA PRO A 19 -19.77 -23.60 -8.34
C PRO A 19 -18.80 -22.64 -7.63
N ALA A 20 -17.96 -23.14 -6.70
CA ALA A 20 -17.02 -22.33 -5.95
C ALA A 20 -15.91 -21.76 -6.85
N GLN A 21 -15.43 -22.57 -7.81
CA GLN A 21 -14.47 -22.13 -8.82
C GLN A 21 -15.06 -21.02 -9.70
N ALA A 22 -16.28 -21.21 -10.22
CA ALA A 22 -16.95 -20.21 -11.05
C ALA A 22 -17.23 -18.91 -10.29
N GLN A 23 -17.62 -19.01 -9.01
CA GLN A 23 -17.81 -17.84 -8.15
C GLN A 23 -16.51 -17.06 -7.94
N TYR A 24 -15.42 -17.75 -7.63
CA TYR A 24 -14.12 -17.13 -7.43
C TYR A 24 -13.67 -16.35 -8.67
N VAL A 25 -13.70 -16.99 -9.84
CA VAL A 25 -13.29 -16.37 -11.10
C VAL A 25 -14.11 -15.11 -11.38
N ARG A 26 -15.44 -15.19 -11.23
CA ARG A 26 -16.33 -14.03 -11.41
C ARG A 26 -16.00 -12.89 -10.47
N GLN A 27 -15.80 -13.16 -9.17
CA GLN A 27 -15.49 -12.13 -8.18
C GLN A 27 -14.14 -11.45 -8.47
N VAL A 28 -13.10 -12.22 -8.81
CA VAL A 28 -11.80 -11.64 -9.17
C VAL A 28 -11.91 -10.79 -10.44
N GLN A 29 -12.62 -11.27 -11.47
CA GLN A 29 -12.86 -10.49 -12.70
C GLN A 29 -13.64 -9.20 -12.43
N GLU A 30 -14.60 -9.23 -11.51
CA GLU A 30 -15.37 -8.06 -11.10
C GLU A 30 -14.46 -7.00 -10.48
N HIS A 31 -13.65 -7.36 -9.47
CA HIS A 31 -12.73 -6.42 -8.82
C HIS A 31 -11.65 -5.89 -9.78
N LEU A 32 -11.08 -6.73 -10.64
CA LEU A 32 -10.18 -6.25 -11.72
C LEU A 32 -10.89 -5.29 -12.67
N GLY A 33 -12.15 -5.56 -12.99
CA GLY A 33 -12.98 -4.66 -13.79
C GLY A 33 -13.22 -3.31 -13.11
N TRP A 34 -13.35 -3.28 -11.78
CA TRP A 34 -13.46 -2.04 -11.01
C TRP A 34 -12.15 -1.25 -11.05
N ILE A 35 -11.03 -1.90 -10.77
CA ILE A 35 -9.69 -1.32 -10.85
C ILE A 35 -9.44 -0.73 -12.25
N HIS A 36 -9.67 -1.51 -13.31
CA HIS A 36 -9.43 -1.09 -14.71
C HIS A 36 -10.27 0.11 -15.15
N ARG A 37 -11.42 0.39 -14.51
CA ARG A 37 -12.20 1.59 -14.83
C ARG A 37 -11.57 2.88 -14.32
N THR A 38 -10.65 2.79 -13.36
CA THR A 38 -9.95 3.95 -12.80
C THR A 38 -8.73 4.36 -13.64
N ILE A 39 -8.31 5.62 -13.54
CA ILE A 39 -7.09 6.10 -14.21
C ILE A 39 -5.87 5.41 -13.61
N SER A 40 -5.73 5.46 -12.28
CA SER A 40 -4.65 4.82 -11.52
C SER A 40 -4.54 3.31 -11.78
N GLY A 41 -5.67 2.61 -11.85
CA GLY A 41 -5.74 1.18 -12.17
C GLY A 41 -5.27 0.84 -13.57
N ARG A 42 -5.67 1.62 -14.60
CA ARG A 42 -5.14 1.41 -15.96
C ARG A 42 -3.62 1.61 -16.01
N LEU A 43 -3.11 2.67 -15.38
CA LEU A 43 -1.68 2.95 -15.33
C LEU A 43 -0.89 1.79 -14.68
N LEU A 44 -1.40 1.24 -13.57
CA LEU A 44 -0.78 0.10 -12.89
C LEU A 44 -0.78 -1.15 -13.78
N LEU A 45 -1.93 -1.48 -14.37
CA LEU A 45 -2.09 -2.66 -15.22
C LEU A 45 -1.25 -2.56 -16.50
N ASP A 46 -1.14 -1.37 -17.09
CA ASP A 46 -0.25 -1.14 -18.24
C ASP A 46 1.24 -1.29 -17.87
N CYS A 47 1.63 -0.89 -16.66
CA CYS A 47 2.99 -1.10 -16.18
C CYS A 47 3.31 -2.61 -16.07
N ILE A 48 2.41 -3.39 -15.44
CA ILE A 48 2.52 -4.85 -15.33
C ILE A 48 2.58 -5.50 -16.71
N ARG A 49 1.69 -5.09 -17.62
CA ARG A 49 1.65 -5.59 -19.00
C ARG A 49 2.98 -5.39 -19.72
N ARG A 50 3.58 -4.20 -19.62
CA ARG A 50 4.84 -3.85 -20.30
C ARG A 50 6.04 -4.65 -19.79
N ALA A 51 6.01 -5.15 -18.56
CA ALA A 51 7.04 -6.05 -18.05
C ALA A 51 7.08 -7.40 -18.78
N ALA A 52 6.02 -7.76 -19.53
CA ALA A 52 5.91 -9.01 -20.28
C ALA A 52 6.10 -10.28 -19.41
N VAL A 53 5.86 -10.17 -18.11
CA VAL A 53 5.89 -11.28 -17.15
C VAL A 53 4.47 -11.74 -16.87
N ALA A 54 4.25 -13.06 -16.89
CA ALA A 54 2.96 -13.63 -16.51
C ALA A 54 2.67 -13.41 -15.02
N VAL A 55 1.44 -13.02 -14.71
CA VAL A 55 0.94 -12.82 -13.35
C VAL A 55 -0.24 -13.74 -13.10
N GLU A 56 -0.14 -14.55 -12.04
CA GLU A 56 -1.20 -15.48 -11.63
C GLU A 56 -1.96 -14.96 -10.40
N ILE A 57 -3.28 -14.83 -10.49
CA ILE A 57 -4.15 -14.56 -9.35
C ILE A 57 -4.80 -15.86 -8.90
N ARG A 58 -4.55 -16.26 -7.66
CA ARG A 58 -4.97 -17.55 -7.08
C ARG A 58 -5.65 -17.38 -5.73
N PRO A 59 -6.48 -18.34 -5.27
CA PRO A 59 -7.12 -18.24 -3.96
C PRO A 59 -6.10 -18.13 -2.82
N PHE A 60 -6.35 -17.23 -1.87
CA PHE A 60 -5.58 -17.13 -0.64
C PHE A 60 -5.94 -18.28 0.30
N ARG A 61 -4.93 -19.09 0.70
CA ARG A 61 -5.11 -20.32 1.50
C ARG A 61 -4.70 -20.21 2.96
N SER A 62 -4.02 -19.14 3.35
CA SER A 62 -3.52 -19.01 4.72
C SER A 62 -4.63 -18.65 5.70
N ARG A 63 -4.48 -19.09 6.96
CA ARG A 63 -5.29 -18.63 8.10
C ARG A 63 -4.81 -17.28 8.66
N ALA A 64 -3.84 -16.65 8.01
CA ALA A 64 -3.34 -15.33 8.38
C ALA A 64 -4.46 -14.27 8.37
N ARG A 65 -4.23 -13.19 9.12
CA ARG A 65 -5.16 -12.06 9.20
C ARG A 65 -5.22 -11.26 7.89
N SER A 66 -4.16 -11.24 7.09
CA SER A 66 -4.21 -10.70 5.73
C SER A 66 -4.94 -11.71 4.83
N HIS A 67 -5.95 -11.25 4.08
CA HIS A 67 -6.71 -12.09 3.14
C HIS A 67 -6.13 -12.07 1.73
N ALA A 68 -4.93 -11.49 1.58
CA ALA A 68 -4.24 -11.36 0.33
C ALA A 68 -2.71 -11.29 0.53
N THR A 69 -1.96 -11.58 -0.53
CA THR A 69 -0.52 -11.30 -0.65
C THR A 69 -0.13 -11.28 -2.13
N GLY A 70 0.67 -10.32 -2.54
CA GLY A 70 1.23 -10.16 -3.87
C GLY A 70 2.75 -10.14 -3.85
N GLY A 71 3.36 -10.50 -4.98
CA GLY A 71 4.81 -10.48 -5.14
C GLY A 71 5.28 -11.30 -6.34
N GLY A 72 6.52 -11.78 -6.27
CA GLY A 72 7.10 -12.68 -7.27
C GLY A 72 7.40 -14.05 -6.71
N GLU A 73 7.34 -15.06 -7.57
CA GLU A 73 7.77 -16.42 -7.26
C GLU A 73 8.58 -17.01 -8.42
N LEU A 74 9.61 -17.78 -8.08
CA LEU A 74 10.35 -18.58 -9.05
C LEU A 74 9.67 -19.94 -9.18
N LYS A 75 8.98 -20.17 -10.30
CA LYS A 75 8.34 -21.46 -10.58
C LYS A 75 9.39 -22.49 -11.00
N PRO A 76 9.28 -23.77 -10.59
CA PRO A 76 10.16 -24.82 -11.08
C PRO A 76 10.19 -24.85 -12.62
N GLY A 77 11.38 -24.77 -13.20
CA GLY A 77 11.58 -24.76 -14.66
C GLY A 77 11.33 -23.40 -15.33
N ALA A 78 10.86 -22.37 -14.61
CA ALA A 78 10.82 -21.02 -15.15
C ALA A 78 12.22 -20.41 -15.16
N GLY A 79 12.64 -19.86 -16.30
CA GLY A 79 13.91 -19.15 -16.43
C GLY A 79 13.91 -17.75 -15.81
N ALA A 80 12.77 -17.28 -15.32
CA ALA A 80 12.60 -15.96 -14.71
C ALA A 80 11.50 -15.99 -13.64
N PRO A 81 11.51 -15.06 -12.65
CA PRO A 81 10.42 -14.89 -11.71
C PRO A 81 9.09 -14.58 -12.42
N THR A 82 8.00 -15.14 -11.91
CA THR A 82 6.63 -14.80 -12.32
C THR A 82 5.95 -13.98 -11.22
N GLY A 83 5.03 -13.10 -11.59
CA GLY A 83 4.21 -12.41 -10.60
C GLY A 83 3.09 -13.30 -10.07
N PHE A 84 2.69 -13.10 -8.81
CA PHE A 84 1.49 -13.73 -8.28
C PHE A 84 0.74 -12.82 -7.32
N VAL A 85 -0.58 -13.04 -7.24
CA VAL A 85 -1.42 -12.54 -6.16
C VAL A 85 -2.21 -13.71 -5.59
N SER A 86 -2.02 -14.03 -4.32
CA SER A 86 -2.95 -14.87 -3.59
C SER A 86 -4.04 -13.98 -3.00
N PHE A 87 -5.28 -14.08 -3.46
CA PHE A 87 -6.39 -13.20 -3.09
C PHE A 87 -7.70 -13.98 -3.03
N SER A 88 -8.48 -13.80 -1.97
CA SER A 88 -9.80 -14.43 -1.77
C SER A 88 -10.86 -13.36 -1.50
N PRO A 89 -11.55 -12.84 -2.52
CA PRO A 89 -12.50 -11.74 -2.36
C PRO A 89 -13.64 -12.11 -1.42
N ALA A 90 -14.09 -13.38 -1.39
CA ALA A 90 -15.11 -13.85 -0.47
C ALA A 90 -14.67 -13.83 1.01
N ALA A 91 -13.38 -14.05 1.29
CA ALA A 91 -12.84 -13.98 2.64
C ALA A 91 -12.78 -12.51 3.11
N ALA A 92 -12.39 -11.60 2.22
CA ALA A 92 -12.54 -10.16 2.42
C ALA A 92 -14.03 -9.77 2.54
N SER A 93 -14.93 -10.41 1.79
CA SER A 93 -16.37 -10.15 1.74
C SER A 93 -17.19 -10.87 2.81
N LYS A 94 -16.57 -11.50 3.82
CA LYS A 94 -17.23 -11.60 5.14
C LYS A 94 -17.48 -10.21 5.78
N GLN A 95 -17.35 -9.15 4.97
CA GLN A 95 -17.95 -7.81 4.94
C GLN A 95 -19.25 -7.55 5.68
N ALA A 96 -20.10 -8.52 6.01
CA ALA A 96 -21.10 -8.26 7.05
C ALA A 96 -20.40 -7.76 8.32
N ALA A 97 -19.25 -8.36 8.68
CA ALA A 97 -18.40 -7.89 9.76
C ALA A 97 -17.67 -6.57 9.45
N LEU A 98 -17.18 -6.32 8.23
CA LEU A 98 -16.59 -4.99 7.90
C LEU A 98 -17.64 -3.89 8.01
N ARG A 99 -18.89 -4.14 7.61
CA ARG A 99 -20.03 -3.23 7.81
C ARG A 99 -20.41 -3.04 9.28
N LEU A 100 -19.88 -3.85 10.19
CA LEU A 100 -20.03 -3.71 11.63
C LEU A 100 -18.79 -3.09 12.28
N LEU A 101 -17.64 -3.06 11.61
CA LEU A 101 -16.48 -2.34 12.11
C LEU A 101 -16.78 -0.83 12.16
N PRO A 102 -16.22 -0.09 13.13
CA PRO A 102 -16.22 1.36 13.09
C PRO A 102 -15.76 1.86 11.72
N GLU A 103 -16.33 2.97 11.26
CA GLU A 103 -16.00 3.57 9.96
C GLU A 103 -14.48 3.79 9.81
N ASN A 104 -13.83 4.17 10.90
CA ASN A 104 -12.38 4.40 10.97
C ASN A 104 -11.51 3.15 10.76
N ASP A 105 -12.09 1.94 10.85
CA ASP A 105 -11.37 0.66 10.73
C ASP A 105 -11.57 0.00 9.35
N ARG A 106 -12.19 0.71 8.40
CA ARG A 106 -12.50 0.22 7.05
C ARG A 106 -11.57 0.74 5.97
N ASN A 107 -10.73 1.72 6.27
CA ASN A 107 -9.90 2.43 5.29
C ASN A 107 -8.93 1.49 4.54
N GLY A 108 -9.03 1.47 3.22
CA GLY A 108 -8.27 0.58 2.34
C GLY A 108 -8.59 -0.92 2.51
N ARG A 109 -9.82 -1.28 2.89
CA ARG A 109 -10.24 -2.69 3.11
C ARG A 109 -11.29 -3.20 2.13
N LEU A 110 -11.69 -2.42 1.13
CA LEU A 110 -12.50 -2.98 0.05
C LEU A 110 -11.68 -4.02 -0.73
N PRO A 111 -12.30 -5.10 -1.23
CA PRO A 111 -11.54 -6.15 -1.89
C PRO A 111 -10.77 -5.67 -3.12
N ASP A 112 -11.28 -4.67 -3.85
CA ASP A 112 -10.57 -4.05 -4.98
C ASP A 112 -9.40 -3.17 -4.51
N GLU A 113 -9.52 -2.45 -3.39
CA GLU A 113 -8.41 -1.69 -2.77
C GLU A 113 -7.29 -2.65 -2.30
N ILE A 114 -7.66 -3.78 -1.68
CA ILE A 114 -6.71 -4.83 -1.29
C ILE A 114 -6.05 -5.45 -2.52
N LEU A 115 -6.83 -5.79 -3.55
CA LEU A 115 -6.28 -6.34 -4.78
C LEU A 115 -5.35 -5.33 -5.49
N PHE A 116 -5.70 -4.04 -5.48
CA PHE A 116 -4.84 -2.98 -6.00
C PHE A 116 -3.51 -2.92 -5.25
N HIS A 117 -3.53 -2.96 -3.91
CA HIS A 117 -2.33 -3.02 -3.08
C HIS A 117 -1.41 -4.18 -3.48
N GLU A 118 -1.95 -5.39 -3.58
CA GLU A 118 -1.14 -6.55 -3.97
C GLU A 118 -0.63 -6.46 -5.42
N LEU A 119 -1.37 -5.84 -6.32
CA LEU A 119 -0.91 -5.60 -7.70
C LEU A 119 0.23 -4.58 -7.76
N VAL A 120 0.31 -3.63 -6.81
CA VAL A 120 1.49 -2.74 -6.71
C VAL A 120 2.73 -3.55 -6.34
N HIS A 121 2.61 -4.47 -5.38
CA HIS A 121 3.70 -5.40 -5.05
C HIS A 121 4.13 -6.24 -6.25
N VAL A 122 3.18 -6.77 -7.02
CA VAL A 122 3.48 -7.50 -8.26
C VAL A 122 4.19 -6.61 -9.25
N MET A 123 3.69 -5.39 -9.51
CA MET A 123 4.31 -4.43 -10.42
C MET A 123 5.77 -4.20 -10.05
N ARG A 124 6.03 -3.88 -8.78
CA ARG A 124 7.39 -3.67 -8.25
C ARG A 124 8.30 -4.85 -8.50
N ASN A 125 7.78 -6.06 -8.31
CA ASN A 125 8.53 -7.30 -8.52
C ASN A 125 8.83 -7.57 -10.00
N VAL A 126 7.81 -7.51 -10.87
CA VAL A 126 7.97 -7.83 -12.30
C VAL A 126 8.77 -6.79 -13.07
N THR A 127 8.85 -5.55 -12.58
CA THR A 127 9.74 -4.52 -13.13
C THR A 127 11.16 -4.57 -12.55
N GLY A 128 11.46 -5.55 -11.68
CA GLY A 128 12.79 -5.71 -11.09
C GLY A 128 13.18 -4.61 -10.11
N THR A 129 12.20 -3.91 -9.54
CA THR A 129 12.44 -2.76 -8.65
C THR A 129 12.10 -3.05 -7.19
N TRP A 130 11.63 -4.24 -6.88
CA TRP A 130 11.35 -4.69 -5.52
C TRP A 130 12.54 -4.47 -4.59
N ASP A 131 12.34 -3.72 -3.51
CA ASP A 131 13.35 -3.37 -2.51
C ASP A 131 12.77 -3.53 -1.10
N PRO A 132 12.88 -4.72 -0.49
CA PRO A 132 12.49 -4.95 0.88
C PRO A 132 13.60 -4.40 1.78
N ALA A 133 13.75 -3.08 1.79
CA ALA A 133 14.67 -2.38 2.67
C ALA A 133 14.35 -2.70 4.15
N PRO A 134 15.26 -2.37 5.09
CA PRO A 134 15.00 -2.55 6.51
C PRO A 134 13.69 -1.90 6.97
N PRO A 135 13.11 -2.36 8.08
CA PRO A 135 11.90 -1.76 8.60
C PRO A 135 12.02 -0.24 8.79
N LEU A 136 10.97 0.48 8.41
CA LEU A 136 10.92 1.93 8.53
C LEU A 136 10.90 2.35 10.01
N SER A 137 11.51 3.51 10.29
CA SER A 137 11.62 4.06 11.64
C SER A 137 10.72 5.28 11.86
N ALA A 138 10.70 5.78 13.10
CA ALA A 138 10.01 7.01 13.51
C ALA A 138 8.55 7.08 13.04
N ALA A 139 8.10 8.21 12.48
CA ALA A 139 6.71 8.38 12.06
C ALA A 139 6.31 7.42 10.93
N MET A 140 7.26 6.82 10.19
CA MET A 140 6.98 5.91 9.07
C MET A 140 6.89 4.43 9.48
N ARG A 141 7.11 4.09 10.75
CA ARG A 141 7.12 2.70 11.25
C ARG A 141 5.83 1.92 10.97
N HIS A 142 4.68 2.59 10.92
CA HIS A 142 3.38 1.95 10.71
C HIS A 142 3.17 1.40 9.29
N TYR A 143 4.03 1.78 8.34
CA TYR A 143 4.09 1.16 7.02
C TYR A 143 4.86 -0.17 7.04
N GLY A 144 5.75 -0.40 8.00
CA GLY A 144 6.55 -1.63 8.05
C GLY A 144 7.85 -1.49 7.26
N ASN A 145 7.81 -1.47 5.93
CA ASN A 145 9.00 -1.36 5.05
C ASN A 145 8.72 -0.50 3.81
N ASN A 146 9.71 -0.35 2.92
CA ASN A 146 9.60 0.43 1.68
C ASN A 146 8.47 -0.06 0.75
N GLU A 147 8.35 -1.37 0.57
CA GLU A 147 7.36 -1.95 -0.34
C GLU A 147 5.94 -1.71 0.15
N GLU A 148 5.70 -1.89 1.45
CA GLU A 148 4.40 -1.61 2.06
C GLU A 148 4.08 -0.12 2.07
N PHE A 149 5.07 0.75 2.28
CA PHE A 149 4.90 2.19 2.11
C PHE A 149 4.44 2.54 0.69
N ILE A 150 5.14 2.04 -0.34
CA ILE A 150 4.80 2.29 -1.75
C ILE A 150 3.40 1.76 -2.07
N ALA A 151 3.08 0.54 -1.63
CA ALA A 151 1.79 -0.07 -1.90
C ALA A 151 0.64 0.64 -1.16
N VAL A 152 0.83 1.12 0.06
CA VAL A 152 -0.14 2.00 0.75
C VAL A 152 -0.27 3.35 0.06
N LEU A 153 0.83 4.01 -0.31
CA LEU A 153 0.82 5.28 -1.03
C LEU A 153 0.00 5.17 -2.32
N CYS A 154 0.26 4.15 -3.14
CA CYS A 154 -0.44 3.91 -4.39
C CYS A 154 -1.92 3.54 -4.16
N THR A 155 -2.22 2.75 -3.12
CA THR A 155 -3.61 2.41 -2.76
C THR A 155 -4.38 3.66 -2.34
N ASN A 156 -3.77 4.57 -1.57
CA ASN A 156 -4.39 5.83 -1.21
C ASN A 156 -4.60 6.75 -2.43
N ILE A 157 -3.68 6.76 -3.39
CA ILE A 157 -3.87 7.44 -4.69
C ILE A 157 -5.05 6.82 -5.45
N TYR A 158 -5.16 5.49 -5.50
CA TYR A 158 -6.31 4.78 -6.11
C TYR A 158 -7.65 5.11 -5.43
N ILE A 159 -7.65 5.23 -4.11
CA ILE A 159 -8.84 5.66 -3.35
C ILE A 159 -9.16 7.12 -3.64
N ALA A 160 -8.17 8.00 -3.72
CA ALA A 160 -8.36 9.41 -4.03
C ALA A 160 -8.73 9.68 -5.50
N ASP A 161 -8.42 8.77 -6.42
CA ASP A 161 -8.76 8.84 -7.84
C ASP A 161 -10.25 9.17 -8.06
N GLY A 162 -10.55 10.29 -8.72
CA GLY A 162 -11.93 10.75 -8.95
C GLY A 162 -12.76 9.81 -9.82
N SER A 163 -12.10 8.97 -10.63
CA SER A 163 -12.76 7.93 -11.43
C SER A 163 -13.09 6.66 -10.64
N ASN A 164 -12.51 6.49 -9.44
CA ASN A 164 -12.92 5.44 -8.52
C ASN A 164 -14.23 5.83 -7.83
N GLN A 165 -15.26 5.00 -7.94
CA GLN A 165 -16.58 5.24 -7.32
C GLN A 165 -16.79 4.43 -6.03
N LEU A 166 -15.84 3.55 -5.68
CA LEU A 166 -15.90 2.67 -4.51
C LEU A 166 -14.70 2.97 -3.61
N LYS A 167 -14.96 3.61 -2.46
CA LYS A 167 -13.92 4.12 -1.58
C LYS A 167 -14.27 3.83 -0.13
N SER A 168 -13.32 3.33 0.63
CA SER A 168 -13.45 3.17 2.09
C SER A 168 -12.72 4.23 2.91
N GLY A 169 -11.96 5.12 2.25
CA GLY A 169 -11.18 6.19 2.88
C GLY A 169 -9.68 5.88 2.92
N LEU A 170 -8.87 6.94 3.06
CA LEU A 170 -7.41 6.84 3.04
C LEU A 170 -6.90 6.19 4.33
N ARG A 171 -5.95 5.27 4.21
CA ARG A 171 -5.38 4.58 5.38
C ARG A 171 -4.03 5.17 5.77
N ALA A 172 -3.80 5.28 7.07
CA ALA A 172 -2.56 5.78 7.62
C ALA A 172 -1.36 4.87 7.34
N GLY A 173 -1.57 3.55 7.24
CA GLY A 173 -0.47 2.60 7.14
C GLY A 173 -0.87 1.21 6.65
N HIS A 174 0.12 0.32 6.60
CA HIS A 174 -0.10 -1.10 6.33
C HIS A 174 -0.71 -1.81 7.55
N LEU A 175 -0.28 -1.41 8.76
CA LEU A 175 -0.77 -2.01 10.00
C LEU A 175 -2.09 -1.38 10.44
N GLY A 176 -3.05 -2.22 10.80
CA GLY A 176 -4.27 -1.81 11.53
C GLY A 176 -5.36 -1.11 10.71
N TYR A 177 -5.08 -0.67 9.47
CA TYR A 177 -6.07 -0.01 8.60
C TYR A 177 -6.72 1.24 9.20
N ALA A 178 -6.00 1.92 10.11
CA ALA A 178 -6.48 3.16 10.69
C ALA A 178 -6.67 4.23 9.61
N ALA A 179 -7.66 5.10 9.79
CA ALA A 179 -7.84 6.28 8.98
C ALA A 179 -6.57 7.15 8.96
N MET A 180 -6.21 7.67 7.80
CA MET A 180 -5.17 8.69 7.68
C MET A 180 -5.59 9.96 8.41
N ASP A 181 -4.65 10.60 9.11
CA ASP A 181 -4.89 11.91 9.72
C ASP A 181 -5.25 12.93 8.63
N PRO A 182 -6.27 13.79 8.84
CA PRO A 182 -6.66 14.79 7.83
C PRO A 182 -5.52 15.70 7.39
N GLY A 183 -4.58 16.05 8.28
CA GLY A 183 -3.41 16.85 7.95
C GLY A 183 -2.41 16.11 7.07
N ASP A 184 -2.27 14.79 7.25
CA ASP A 184 -1.42 13.94 6.41
C ASP A 184 -2.08 13.67 5.03
N ALA A 185 -3.41 13.70 4.97
CA ALA A 185 -4.22 13.51 3.75
C ALA A 185 -4.31 14.76 2.85
N MET A 186 -3.91 15.93 3.36
CA MET A 186 -3.89 17.18 2.59
C MET A 186 -2.71 17.23 1.62
N ARG A 187 -2.76 18.19 0.70
CA ARG A 187 -1.65 18.50 -0.21
C ARG A 187 -0.39 18.79 0.59
N PHE A 188 0.70 18.10 0.27
CA PHE A 188 1.98 18.10 0.98
C PHE A 188 1.96 17.54 2.41
N GLY A 189 0.82 17.03 2.89
CA GLY A 189 0.62 16.52 4.24
C GLY A 189 1.61 15.41 4.58
N LEU A 190 1.80 14.46 3.66
CA LEU A 190 2.78 13.39 3.81
C LEU A 190 4.21 13.91 4.00
N PHE A 191 4.61 14.94 3.25
CA PHE A 191 5.95 15.51 3.37
C PHE A 191 6.13 16.27 4.68
N ALA A 192 5.09 16.92 5.18
CA ALA A 192 5.10 17.58 6.49
C ALA A 192 5.04 16.58 7.66
N SER A 193 4.58 15.35 7.44
CA SER A 193 4.38 14.37 8.51
C SER A 193 5.64 13.61 8.93
N SER A 194 6.64 13.49 8.05
CA SER A 194 7.93 12.85 8.36
C SER A 194 9.05 13.30 7.44
N ARG A 195 10.28 13.29 7.97
CA ARG A 195 11.49 13.53 7.18
C ARG A 195 11.75 12.46 6.13
N SER A 196 11.38 11.22 6.43
CA SER A 196 11.64 10.08 5.53
C SER A 196 10.76 10.10 4.28
N ALA A 197 9.62 10.80 4.31
CA ALA A 197 8.67 10.85 3.20
C ALA A 197 9.33 11.29 1.89
N PHE A 198 10.12 12.37 1.91
CA PHE A 198 10.79 12.88 0.71
C PHE A 198 11.71 11.86 0.05
N ALA A 199 12.53 11.15 0.84
CA ALA A 199 13.44 10.15 0.34
C ALA A 199 12.69 8.92 -0.21
N LEU A 200 11.64 8.47 0.47
CA LEU A 200 10.84 7.31 0.06
C LEU A 200 10.08 7.57 -1.24
N VAL A 201 9.37 8.71 -1.34
CA VAL A 201 8.66 9.08 -2.57
C VAL A 201 9.65 9.32 -3.71
N GLY A 202 10.78 9.98 -3.44
CA GLY A 202 11.83 10.20 -4.44
C GLY A 202 12.43 8.90 -4.96
N LYS A 203 12.69 7.92 -4.09
CA LYS A 203 13.14 6.60 -4.50
C LYS A 203 12.10 5.88 -5.36
N PHE A 204 10.83 5.91 -4.98
CA PHE A 204 9.77 5.32 -5.79
C PHE A 204 9.69 5.96 -7.19
N CYS A 205 9.79 7.29 -7.28
CA CYS A 205 9.82 8.01 -8.55
C CYS A 205 11.05 7.65 -9.39
N ALA A 206 12.20 7.43 -8.76
CA ALA A 206 13.42 7.01 -9.45
C ALA A 206 13.36 5.55 -9.94
N ASP A 207 12.80 4.65 -9.14
CA ASP A 207 12.69 3.24 -9.50
C ASP A 207 11.62 3.00 -10.59
N ASN A 208 10.49 3.72 -10.56
CA ASN A 208 9.40 3.54 -11.52
C ASN A 208 8.99 4.85 -12.22
N PRO A 209 9.91 5.50 -12.97
CA PRO A 209 9.70 6.86 -13.48
C PRO A 209 8.54 6.96 -14.47
N VAL A 210 8.32 5.95 -15.32
CA VAL A 210 7.22 5.96 -16.28
C VAL A 210 5.86 5.90 -15.58
N PHE A 211 5.71 5.01 -14.59
CA PHE A 211 4.45 4.84 -13.86
C PHE A 211 4.16 6.05 -12.96
N THR A 212 5.14 6.47 -12.17
CA THR A 212 4.99 7.58 -11.22
C THR A 212 4.79 8.92 -11.94
N LYS A 213 5.49 9.18 -13.03
CA LYS A 213 5.24 10.39 -13.83
C LYS A 213 3.83 10.41 -14.41
N ALA A 214 3.35 9.28 -14.95
CA ALA A 214 1.98 9.20 -15.47
C ALA A 214 0.93 9.38 -14.36
N LEU A 215 1.15 8.82 -13.16
CA LEU A 215 0.31 9.09 -11.98
C LEU A 215 0.32 10.57 -11.60
N GLY A 216 1.50 11.19 -11.58
CA GLY A 216 1.66 12.60 -11.22
C GLY A 216 0.93 13.53 -12.20
N GLU A 217 1.02 13.26 -13.50
CA GLU A 217 0.43 14.09 -14.55
C GLU A 217 -1.08 13.86 -14.70
N GLN A 218 -1.55 12.61 -14.72
CA GLN A 218 -2.96 12.31 -14.99
C GLN A 218 -3.87 12.44 -13.76
N LEU A 219 -3.28 12.50 -12.56
CA LEU A 219 -3.99 12.63 -11.30
C LEU A 219 -3.45 13.81 -10.48
N ALA A 220 -3.01 14.89 -11.13
CA ALA A 220 -2.44 16.05 -10.44
C ALA A 220 -3.42 16.74 -9.48
N ASP A 221 -4.72 16.70 -9.79
CA ASP A 221 -5.76 17.49 -9.10
C ASP A 221 -6.53 16.70 -8.02
N ILE A 222 -6.16 15.44 -7.75
CA ILE A 222 -6.84 14.66 -6.70
C ILE A 222 -6.37 15.10 -5.31
N ALA A 223 -7.21 14.88 -4.30
CA ALA A 223 -6.95 15.36 -2.93
C ALA A 223 -5.63 14.83 -2.32
N TYR A 224 -5.22 13.62 -2.70
CA TYR A 224 -4.01 12.98 -2.19
C TYR A 224 -3.19 12.38 -3.34
N ASN A 225 -2.11 13.06 -3.73
CA ASN A 225 -1.13 12.53 -4.68
C ASN A 225 0.30 13.06 -4.40
N PRO A 226 0.99 12.48 -3.41
CA PRO A 226 2.37 12.89 -3.08
C PRO A 226 3.37 12.71 -4.23
N VAL A 227 3.07 11.87 -5.22
CA VAL A 227 3.89 11.72 -6.43
C VAL A 227 3.76 12.95 -7.34
N ALA A 228 2.54 13.44 -7.57
CA ALA A 228 2.32 14.69 -8.32
C ALA A 228 3.04 15.87 -7.66
N GLU A 229 2.91 15.98 -6.34
CA GLU A 229 3.58 17.01 -5.54
C GLU A 229 5.10 16.94 -5.64
N TYR A 230 5.68 15.73 -5.55
CA TYR A 230 7.12 15.52 -5.68
C TYR A 230 7.64 16.01 -7.03
N TYR A 231 6.95 15.70 -8.13
CA TYR A 231 7.35 16.14 -9.47
C TYR A 231 7.16 17.65 -9.67
N ALA A 232 6.06 18.23 -9.21
CA ALA A 232 5.73 19.63 -9.43
C ALA A 232 6.46 20.60 -8.49
N HIS A 233 6.74 20.18 -7.26
CA HIS A 233 7.19 21.06 -6.17
C HIS A 233 8.26 20.43 -5.29
N ARG A 234 9.23 19.74 -5.90
CA ARG A 234 10.28 18.99 -5.20
C ARG A 234 10.97 19.76 -4.06
N GLU A 235 11.30 21.03 -4.26
CA GLU A 235 11.95 21.87 -3.24
C GLU A 235 11.04 22.14 -2.03
N VAL A 236 9.74 22.36 -2.27
CA VAL A 236 8.75 22.54 -1.21
C VAL A 236 8.58 21.24 -0.41
N CYS A 237 8.48 20.10 -1.09
CA CYS A 237 8.42 18.79 -0.45
C CYS A 237 9.66 18.53 0.43
N ALA A 238 10.86 18.86 -0.06
CA ALA A 238 12.10 18.72 0.70
C ALA A 238 12.10 19.61 1.94
N ALA A 239 11.71 20.89 1.82
CA ALA A 239 11.64 21.82 2.93
C ALA A 239 10.64 21.38 4.01
N LEU A 240 9.45 20.91 3.59
CA LEU A 240 8.43 20.40 4.52
C LEU A 240 8.88 19.13 5.25
N SER A 241 9.62 18.24 4.59
CA SER A 241 10.20 17.07 5.25
C SER A 241 11.27 17.42 6.28
N VAL A 242 11.96 18.56 6.15
CA VAL A 242 12.83 19.04 7.24
C VAL A 242 12.00 19.39 8.50
N LEU A 243 10.81 19.99 8.33
CA LEU A 243 9.90 20.26 9.45
C LEU A 243 9.34 18.97 10.06
N GLY A 244 9.04 17.97 9.23
CA GLY A 244 8.59 16.64 9.66
C GLY A 244 9.57 15.94 10.63
N ALA A 245 10.86 16.26 10.56
CA ALA A 245 11.88 15.74 11.48
C ALA A 245 11.59 16.07 12.96
N ILE A 246 10.93 17.21 13.22
CA ILE A 246 10.53 17.60 14.58
C ILE A 246 9.47 16.63 15.10
N ARG A 247 8.52 16.22 14.25
CA ARG A 247 7.45 15.28 14.59
C ARG A 247 7.99 13.86 14.79
N ASP A 248 8.97 13.45 13.98
CA ASP A 248 9.65 12.17 14.10
C ASP A 248 10.32 11.98 15.48
N GLY A 249 10.87 13.05 16.07
CA GLY A 249 11.54 13.01 17.37
C GLY A 249 10.62 13.04 18.60
N LEU A 250 9.36 13.49 18.46
CA LEU A 250 8.44 13.64 19.60
C LEU A 250 8.18 12.34 20.38
N PRO A 251 7.96 11.17 19.74
CA PRO A 251 7.77 9.91 20.46
C PRO A 251 9.00 9.52 21.29
N GLU A 252 10.20 9.66 20.75
CA GLU A 252 11.45 9.36 21.45
C GLU A 252 11.66 10.30 22.64
N MET A 253 11.38 11.60 22.46
CA MET A 253 11.43 12.58 23.55
C MET A 253 10.41 12.26 24.66
N ARG A 254 9.19 11.85 24.29
CA ARG A 254 8.16 11.45 25.26
C ARG A 254 8.57 10.20 26.03
N GLN A 255 9.14 9.21 25.35
CA GLN A 255 9.62 7.98 25.98
C GLN A 255 10.80 8.26 26.92
N ALA A 256 11.78 9.06 26.48
CA ALA A 256 12.91 9.48 27.31
C ALA A 256 12.45 10.24 28.56
N ALA A 257 11.48 11.15 28.41
CA ALA A 257 10.89 11.87 29.53
C ALA A 257 10.15 10.96 30.52
N ALA A 258 9.45 9.93 30.02
CA ALA A 258 8.79 8.93 30.87
C ALA A 258 9.81 8.08 31.64
N SER A 259 10.87 7.60 30.97
CA SER A 259 11.96 6.83 31.60
C SER A 259 12.69 7.64 32.67
N ALA A 260 12.99 8.92 32.42
CA ALA A 260 13.64 9.79 33.40
C ALA A 260 12.77 10.00 34.66
N ARG A 261 11.45 10.11 34.51
CA ARG A 261 10.51 10.21 35.65
C ARG A 261 10.46 8.94 36.48
N THR A 262 10.59 7.77 35.85
CA THR A 262 10.65 6.49 36.56
C THR A 262 11.96 6.35 37.33
N ALA A 263 13.11 6.68 36.72
CA ALA A 263 14.41 6.63 37.37
C ALA A 263 14.51 7.59 38.57
N ALA A 264 13.93 8.79 38.48
CA ALA A 264 13.91 9.75 39.58
C ALA A 264 13.02 9.32 40.77
N ARG A 265 12.20 8.28 40.62
CA ARG A 265 11.33 7.74 41.68
C ARG A 265 11.90 6.51 42.37
N GLU A 266 13.05 5.97 41.94
CA GLU A 266 13.73 4.93 42.69
C GLU A 266 14.28 5.55 43.99
N PRO A 267 13.77 5.14 45.17
CA PRO A 267 14.21 5.71 46.43
C PRO A 267 15.71 5.45 46.59
N CYS A 268 16.47 6.52 46.82
CA CYS A 268 17.87 6.44 47.20
C CYS A 268 17.96 5.46 48.38
N GLY A 269 18.50 4.27 48.12
CA GLY A 269 18.41 3.14 49.04
C GLY A 269 18.83 3.58 50.43
N SER A 270 17.94 3.39 51.40
CA SER A 270 18.29 3.54 52.80
C SER A 270 19.53 2.67 53.05
N PRO A 271 20.60 3.21 53.68
CA PRO A 271 21.79 2.43 53.96
C PRO A 271 21.40 1.17 54.73
N VAL A 272 21.79 0.01 54.22
CA VAL A 272 21.61 -1.28 54.90
C VAL A 272 22.51 -1.25 56.14
N PRO A 273 21.94 -1.49 57.34
CA PRO A 273 22.70 -1.48 58.60
C PRO A 273 23.72 -2.61 58.70
#